data_AF-A0A7C4Z2Q9-F1
#
_entry.id   AF-A0A7C4Z2Q9-F1
#
_cell.length_a   1.000
_cell.length_b   1.000
_cell.length_c   1.000
_cell.angle_alpha   90.00
_cell.angle_beta   90.00
_cell.angle_gamma   90.00
#
_symmetry.space_group_name_H-M   'P 1'
#
loop_
_entity.id
_entity.type
_entity.pdbx_description
1 polymer ?
#
loop_
_entity_poly.entity_id
_entity_poly.type
_entity_poly.pdbx_seq_one_letter_code
_entity_poly.pdbx_strand_id
1 'polypeptide(L)'
;RRDRSRLEQLLADARRRGPADSASVRKIEHLAALLEPPGRKALSSVSASQKSVRVADLQLDAETVGWGRPLRNQVLPEGDASIFLEVGGQFFESGLYAHAPARHAVRLDGGWKTLATKYGLQDSRPGSVVFIIKGDGKELFRSPIIRDHKVREATVDVGGIKLLELLVEDGKDGGNSDWGVWLEPTLKR
;
A
#
# COMPACT_ATOMS: atom_id res chain seq x y z
N ARG A 1 21.59 5.26 15.02
CA ARG A 1 22.79 4.38 15.05
C ARG A 1 22.58 3.14 15.94
N ARG A 2 22.09 3.26 17.19
CA ARG A 2 21.80 2.08 18.05
C ARG A 2 20.67 1.19 17.51
N ASP A 3 19.57 1.77 17.06
CA ASP A 3 18.41 0.98 16.59
C ASP A 3 18.73 0.16 15.33
N ARG A 4 19.49 0.74 14.40
CA ARG A 4 20.00 0.05 13.21
C ARG A 4 20.85 -1.16 13.57
N SER A 5 21.82 -1.00 14.48
CA SER A 5 22.69 -2.11 14.90
C SER A 5 21.90 -3.23 15.60
N ARG A 6 20.90 -2.88 16.42
CA ARG A 6 20.00 -3.85 17.04
C ARG A 6 19.18 -4.61 15.99
N LEU A 7 18.71 -3.92 14.95
CA LEU A 7 17.92 -4.52 13.89
C LEU A 7 18.75 -5.45 13.00
N GLU A 8 20.00 -5.08 12.70
CA GLU A 8 20.98 -5.93 12.01
C GLU A 8 21.26 -7.21 12.80
N GLN A 9 21.40 -7.11 14.13
CA GLN A 9 21.55 -8.29 15.01
C GLN A 9 20.30 -9.17 14.99
N LEU A 10 19.10 -8.60 15.11
CA LEU A 10 17.83 -9.34 15.05
C LEU A 10 17.66 -10.05 13.70
N LEU A 11 18.05 -9.40 12.60
CA LEU A 11 17.99 -9.99 11.27
C LEU A 11 18.96 -11.17 11.14
N ALA A 12 20.20 -11.01 11.63
CA ALA A 12 21.19 -12.08 11.65
C ALA A 12 20.72 -13.27 12.52
N ASP A 13 20.08 -13.01 13.65
CA ASP A 13 19.49 -14.04 14.50
C ASP A 13 18.32 -14.76 13.84
N ALA A 14 17.41 -14.02 13.21
CA ALA A 14 16.23 -14.57 12.56
C ALA A 14 16.61 -15.47 11.38
N ARG A 15 17.55 -15.03 10.53
CA ARG A 15 18.07 -15.83 9.40
C ARG A 15 18.81 -17.10 9.85
N ARG A 16 19.35 -17.14 11.08
CA ARG A 16 19.98 -18.35 11.65
C ARG A 16 18.98 -19.36 12.19
N ARG A 17 17.79 -18.90 12.62
CA ARG A 17 16.80 -19.74 13.33
C ARG A 17 15.74 -20.36 12.42
N GLY A 18 15.63 -19.91 11.18
CA GLY A 18 14.62 -20.42 10.26
C GLY A 18 14.92 -20.08 8.80
N PRO A 19 14.02 -20.45 7.87
CA PRO A 19 14.15 -20.13 6.46
C PRO A 19 14.30 -18.62 6.24
N ALA A 20 15.16 -18.24 5.29
CA ALA A 20 15.45 -16.86 4.96
C ALA A 20 14.20 -16.08 4.47
N ASP A 21 13.18 -16.79 3.97
CA ASP A 21 11.93 -16.24 3.48
C ASP A 21 10.77 -16.28 4.51
N SER A 22 11.05 -16.69 5.75
CA SER A 22 10.02 -16.73 6.80
C SER A 22 9.42 -15.34 7.07
N ALA A 23 8.14 -15.30 7.47
CA ALA A 23 7.42 -14.05 7.72
C ALA A 23 8.14 -13.16 8.75
N SER A 24 8.79 -13.74 9.76
CA SER A 24 9.58 -13.01 10.75
C SER A 24 10.82 -12.35 10.16
N VAL A 25 11.55 -13.05 9.28
CA VAL A 25 12.71 -12.46 8.58
C VAL A 25 12.25 -11.32 7.68
N ARG A 26 11.20 -11.54 6.88
CA ARG A 26 10.63 -10.51 6.00
C ARG A 26 10.16 -9.27 6.77
N LYS A 27 9.50 -9.44 7.92
CA LYS A 27 9.09 -8.33 8.78
C LYS A 27 10.28 -7.55 9.36
N ILE A 28 11.35 -8.22 9.76
CA ILE A 28 12.56 -7.54 10.25
C ILE A 28 13.26 -6.78 9.12
N GLU A 29 13.40 -7.37 7.94
CA GLU A 29 13.94 -6.69 6.75
C GLU A 29 13.10 -5.46 6.39
N HIS A 30 11.78 -5.60 6.49
CA HIS A 30 10.85 -4.52 6.25
C HIS A 30 11.02 -3.35 7.23
N LEU A 31 11.18 -3.64 8.53
CA LEU A 31 11.49 -2.62 9.51
C LEU A 31 12.80 -1.88 9.19
N ALA A 32 13.80 -2.59 8.67
CA ALA A 32 15.04 -1.95 8.21
C ALA A 32 14.77 -0.97 7.07
N ALA A 33 13.97 -1.39 6.09
CA ALA A 33 13.58 -0.57 4.95
C ALA A 33 12.74 0.65 5.34
N LEU A 34 11.93 0.55 6.40
CA LEU A 34 11.14 1.68 6.91
C LEU A 34 11.99 2.75 7.62
N LEU A 35 13.13 2.37 8.21
CA LEU A 35 14.07 3.31 8.84
C LEU A 35 14.85 4.13 7.79
N GLU A 36 15.12 3.53 6.64
CA GLU A 36 15.85 4.14 5.52
C GLU A 36 15.04 3.93 4.23
N PRO A 37 13.87 4.60 4.09
CA PRO A 37 12.98 4.36 2.97
C PRO A 37 13.67 4.74 1.66
N PRO A 38 13.55 3.91 0.61
CA PRO A 38 14.12 4.23 -0.68
C PRO A 38 13.55 5.55 -1.20
N GLY A 39 14.39 6.35 -1.87
CA GLY A 39 13.97 7.60 -2.49
C GLY A 39 12.84 7.37 -3.50
N ARG A 40 11.79 8.18 -3.41
CA ARG A 40 10.63 8.11 -4.33
C ARG A 40 11.05 8.56 -5.73
N LYS A 41 10.69 7.78 -6.73
CA LYS A 41 11.05 8.05 -8.13
C LYS A 41 9.93 8.76 -8.84
N ALA A 42 10.24 9.77 -9.65
CA ALA A 42 9.26 10.29 -10.59
C ALA A 42 8.91 9.18 -11.59
N LEU A 43 7.64 9.06 -11.99
CA LEU A 43 7.24 8.02 -12.94
C LEU A 43 7.99 8.15 -14.28
N SER A 44 8.27 9.38 -14.70
CA SER A 44 9.07 9.71 -15.88
C SER A 44 10.51 9.19 -15.83
N SER A 45 11.07 8.95 -14.63
CA SER A 45 12.41 8.37 -14.47
C SER A 45 12.43 6.84 -14.57
N VAL A 46 11.26 6.20 -14.65
CA VAL A 46 11.17 4.74 -14.77
C VAL A 46 11.52 4.34 -16.21
N SER A 47 12.68 3.70 -16.36
CA SER A 47 13.22 3.24 -17.65
C SER A 47 12.17 2.54 -18.52
N ALA A 48 12.20 2.78 -19.84
CA ALA A 48 11.38 2.09 -20.85
C ALA A 48 11.53 0.55 -20.84
N SER A 49 12.66 0.03 -20.35
CA SER A 49 12.90 -1.41 -20.20
C SER A 49 12.21 -2.01 -18.97
N GLN A 50 11.93 -1.21 -17.94
CA GLN A 50 11.28 -1.69 -16.71
C GLN A 50 9.79 -1.95 -16.98
N LYS A 51 9.34 -3.20 -16.88
CA LYS A 51 7.97 -3.60 -17.26
C LYS A 51 6.92 -3.36 -16.18
N SER A 52 7.35 -3.17 -14.94
CA SER A 52 6.46 -2.90 -13.81
C SER A 52 7.06 -1.91 -12.82
N VAL A 53 6.22 -1.20 -12.08
CA VAL A 53 6.65 -0.37 -10.95
C VAL A 53 5.58 -0.36 -9.87
N ARG A 54 6.01 -0.42 -8.61
CA ARG A 54 5.12 -0.30 -7.45
C ARG A 54 4.73 1.15 -7.25
N VAL A 55 3.44 1.41 -7.08
CA VAL A 55 2.91 2.77 -6.88
C VAL A 55 3.46 3.39 -5.59
N ALA A 56 3.68 2.58 -4.55
CA ALA A 56 4.28 3.04 -3.29
C ALA A 56 5.74 3.51 -3.43
N ASP A 57 6.43 3.22 -4.54
CA ASP A 57 7.81 3.68 -4.80
C ASP A 57 7.84 5.00 -5.63
N LEU A 58 6.69 5.48 -6.08
CA LEU A 58 6.57 6.63 -6.99
C LEU A 58 6.32 7.96 -6.27
N GLN A 59 6.76 9.07 -6.83
CA GLN A 59 6.24 10.37 -6.43
C GLN A 59 4.77 10.46 -6.89
N LEU A 60 3.88 10.74 -5.94
CA LEU A 60 2.44 10.84 -6.19
C LEU A 60 2.06 12.32 -6.27
N ASP A 61 1.16 12.68 -7.19
CA ASP A 61 0.63 14.04 -7.36
C ASP A 61 -0.24 14.43 -6.15
N ALA A 62 -0.85 13.46 -5.47
CA ALA A 62 -1.57 13.68 -4.22
C ALA A 62 -1.57 12.44 -3.35
N GLU A 63 -1.51 12.66 -2.03
CA GLU A 63 -1.64 11.64 -0.99
C GLU A 63 -2.38 12.26 0.18
N THR A 64 -3.57 11.76 0.49
CA THR A 64 -4.41 12.22 1.61
C THR A 64 -5.13 11.04 2.25
N VAL A 65 -5.34 11.11 3.56
CA VAL A 65 -6.06 10.11 4.36
C VAL A 65 -6.90 10.84 5.42
N GLY A 66 -7.99 10.21 5.85
CA GLY A 66 -8.92 10.79 6.82
C GLY A 66 -8.38 10.82 8.25
N TRP A 67 -7.43 9.93 8.58
CA TRP A 67 -6.83 9.86 9.91
C TRP A 67 -5.30 9.77 9.87
N GLY A 68 -4.65 10.63 10.64
CA GLY A 68 -3.20 10.69 10.75
C GLY A 68 -2.56 11.35 9.52
N ARG A 69 -1.60 10.66 8.90
CA ARG A 69 -0.90 11.13 7.70
C ARG A 69 -0.78 9.99 6.70
N PRO A 70 -0.64 10.28 5.38
CA PRO A 70 -0.37 9.25 4.40
C PRO A 70 0.95 8.54 4.75
N LEU A 71 0.89 7.21 4.76
CA LEU A 71 2.03 6.35 4.99
C LEU A 71 2.11 5.32 3.88
N ARG A 72 3.33 4.88 3.59
CA ARG A 72 3.60 3.87 2.58
C ARG A 72 4.26 2.69 3.22
N ASN A 73 3.87 1.52 2.76
CA ASN A 73 4.41 0.24 3.21
C ASN A 73 4.22 -0.02 4.73
N GLN A 74 3.40 0.78 5.41
CA GLN A 74 3.06 0.64 6.83
C GLN A 74 1.75 1.38 7.09
N VAL A 75 1.06 1.03 8.18
CA VAL A 75 -0.07 1.80 8.72
C VAL A 75 0.40 2.74 9.84
N LEU A 76 -0.51 3.59 10.33
CA LEU A 76 -0.19 4.52 11.41
C LEU A 76 0.14 3.75 12.71
N PRO A 77 1.29 4.03 13.37
CA PRO A 77 1.56 3.46 14.68
C PRO A 77 0.57 3.99 15.72
N GLU A 78 -0.13 3.09 16.41
CA GLU A 78 -1.12 3.42 17.43
C GLU A 78 -1.08 2.39 18.57
N GLY A 79 -0.63 2.84 19.75
CA GLY A 79 -0.40 1.94 20.88
C GLY A 79 0.55 0.79 20.51
N ASP A 80 0.18 -0.42 20.91
CA ASP A 80 0.94 -1.65 20.62
C ASP A 80 0.48 -2.35 19.32
N ALA A 81 -0.37 -1.71 18.51
CA ALA A 81 -0.85 -2.30 17.27
C ALA A 81 0.29 -2.45 16.25
N SER A 82 0.18 -3.49 15.42
CA SER A 82 1.10 -3.73 14.31
C SER A 82 1.14 -2.53 13.36
N ILE A 83 2.35 -2.13 12.97
CA ILE A 83 2.56 -1.10 11.94
C ILE A 83 2.58 -1.68 10.52
N PHE A 84 2.54 -3.01 10.39
CA PHE A 84 2.62 -3.67 9.09
C PHE A 84 1.28 -3.58 8.34
N LEU A 85 1.35 -3.59 7.01
CA LEU A 85 0.16 -3.77 6.17
C LEU A 85 -0.28 -5.23 6.27
N GLU A 86 -1.40 -5.47 6.95
CA GLU A 86 -1.88 -6.81 7.26
C GLU A 86 -3.37 -6.92 7.02
N VAL A 87 -3.77 -7.92 6.24
CA VAL A 87 -5.17 -8.25 5.99
C VAL A 87 -5.32 -9.76 6.00
N GLY A 88 -6.21 -10.28 6.84
CA GLY A 88 -6.45 -11.71 6.99
C GLY A 88 -5.23 -12.47 7.51
N GLY A 89 -4.41 -11.84 8.34
CA GLY A 89 -3.16 -12.39 8.85
C GLY A 89 -2.01 -12.42 7.83
N GLN A 90 -2.22 -11.91 6.61
CA GLN A 90 -1.20 -11.86 5.57
C GLN A 90 -0.46 -10.53 5.59
N PHE A 91 0.87 -10.58 5.66
CA PHE A 91 1.75 -9.42 5.63
C PHE A 91 2.13 -9.02 4.20
N PHE A 92 2.08 -7.72 3.92
CA PHE A 92 2.48 -7.12 2.65
C PHE A 92 3.58 -6.06 2.85
N GLU A 93 4.67 -6.18 2.09
CA GLU A 93 5.84 -5.29 2.18
C GLU A 93 5.62 -3.95 1.49
N SER A 94 4.65 -3.87 0.58
CA SER A 94 4.40 -2.65 -0.19
C SER A 94 2.93 -2.30 -0.24
N GLY A 95 2.63 -1.02 -0.14
CA GLY A 95 1.26 -0.54 -0.20
C GLY A 95 1.09 0.90 0.25
N LEU A 96 -0.16 1.34 0.30
CA LEU A 96 -0.57 2.67 0.69
C LEU A 96 -1.57 2.55 1.84
N TYR A 97 -1.25 3.20 2.97
CA TYR A 97 -2.21 3.41 4.04
C TYR A 97 -3.27 4.39 3.56
N ALA A 98 -4.53 3.98 3.59
CA ALA A 98 -5.63 4.68 2.94
C ALA A 98 -6.85 4.74 3.85
N HIS A 99 -6.65 5.24 5.08
CA HIS A 99 -7.76 5.45 5.99
C HIS A 99 -8.81 6.38 5.39
N ALA A 100 -10.07 5.94 5.34
CA ALA A 100 -11.12 6.68 4.67
C ALA A 100 -11.42 8.04 5.36
N PRO A 101 -11.83 9.07 4.60
CA PRO A 101 -11.67 9.17 3.15
C PRO A 101 -10.18 9.32 2.77
N ALA A 102 -9.74 8.61 1.73
CA ALA A 102 -8.37 8.66 1.25
C ALA A 102 -8.29 8.85 -0.26
N ARG A 103 -7.21 9.51 -0.71
CA ARG A 103 -6.88 9.69 -2.12
C ARG A 103 -5.37 9.64 -2.36
N HIS A 104 -4.99 8.75 -3.27
CA HIS A 104 -3.63 8.64 -3.81
C HIS A 104 -3.69 8.80 -5.32
N ALA A 105 -2.98 9.77 -5.89
CA ALA A 105 -3.04 10.08 -7.31
C ALA A 105 -1.66 10.06 -7.97
N VAL A 106 -1.60 9.51 -9.18
CA VAL A 106 -0.38 9.44 -9.99
C VAL A 106 -0.69 9.78 -11.44
N ARG A 107 0.11 10.66 -12.03
CA ARG A 107 0.12 10.86 -13.48
C ARG A 107 0.85 9.73 -14.18
N LEU A 108 0.17 9.06 -15.11
CA LEU A 108 0.68 7.89 -15.84
C LEU A 108 1.39 8.23 -17.17
N ASP A 109 1.17 9.44 -17.68
CA ASP A 109 1.69 9.92 -18.97
C ASP A 109 1.43 8.95 -20.15
N GLY A 110 0.40 8.11 -20.05
CA GLY A 110 -0.06 7.17 -21.09
C GLY A 110 0.84 5.94 -21.35
N GLY A 111 1.96 5.79 -20.63
CA GLY A 111 2.95 4.74 -20.88
C GLY A 111 2.69 3.38 -20.20
N TRP A 112 1.56 3.23 -19.50
CA TRP A 112 1.18 2.06 -18.71
C TRP A 112 -0.14 1.49 -19.21
N LYS A 113 -0.31 0.16 -19.09
CA LYS A 113 -1.49 -0.55 -19.59
C LYS A 113 -2.36 -1.10 -18.49
N THR A 114 -1.79 -1.49 -17.36
CA THR A 114 -2.56 -2.16 -16.32
C THR A 114 -2.12 -1.70 -14.93
N LEU A 115 -3.08 -1.45 -14.05
CA LEU A 115 -2.86 -1.43 -12.60
C LEU A 115 -3.38 -2.76 -12.03
N ALA A 116 -2.52 -3.46 -11.29
CA ALA A 116 -2.92 -4.61 -10.47
C ALA A 116 -2.64 -4.29 -9.00
N THR A 117 -3.57 -4.61 -8.11
CA THR A 117 -3.44 -4.36 -6.67
C THR A 117 -4.24 -5.40 -5.88
N LYS A 118 -3.80 -5.64 -4.65
CA LYS A 118 -4.63 -6.20 -3.59
C LYS A 118 -5.21 -5.07 -2.76
N TYR A 119 -6.25 -5.34 -1.99
CA TYR A 119 -6.87 -4.38 -1.08
C TYR A 119 -7.65 -5.10 0.03
N GLY A 120 -7.91 -4.39 1.12
CA GLY A 120 -8.73 -4.87 2.22
C GLY A 120 -8.74 -3.94 3.42
N LEU A 121 -9.52 -4.30 4.43
CA LEU A 121 -9.54 -3.61 5.72
C LEU A 121 -8.42 -4.16 6.62
N GLN A 122 -7.55 -3.28 7.10
CA GLN A 122 -6.43 -3.63 7.98
C GLN A 122 -6.91 -4.50 9.15
N ASP A 123 -6.12 -5.51 9.50
CA ASP A 123 -6.42 -6.42 10.60
C ASP A 123 -6.67 -5.70 11.92
N SER A 124 -7.59 -6.25 12.72
CA SER A 124 -8.00 -5.73 14.04
C SER A 124 -8.64 -4.33 14.02
N ARG A 125 -9.15 -3.88 12.87
CA ARG A 125 -9.85 -2.60 12.72
C ARG A 125 -11.33 -2.82 12.39
N PRO A 126 -12.28 -2.37 13.22
CA PRO A 126 -13.70 -2.68 13.05
C PRO A 126 -14.47 -1.75 12.08
N GLY A 127 -13.76 -0.97 11.26
CA GLY A 127 -14.38 0.00 10.35
C GLY A 127 -15.04 -0.62 9.12
N SER A 128 -15.49 0.22 8.20
CA SER A 128 -16.05 -0.20 6.92
C SER A 128 -15.65 0.73 5.78
N VAL A 129 -15.24 0.14 4.66
CA VAL A 129 -14.63 0.91 3.56
C VAL A 129 -15.11 0.49 2.20
N VAL A 130 -15.05 1.42 1.24
CA VAL A 130 -15.27 1.16 -0.19
C VAL A 130 -14.02 1.59 -0.96
N PHE A 131 -13.48 0.68 -1.76
CA PHE A 131 -12.30 0.94 -2.60
C PHE A 131 -12.72 1.32 -4.01
N ILE A 132 -12.13 2.38 -4.55
CA ILE A 132 -12.45 2.88 -5.89
C ILE A 132 -11.16 3.18 -6.65
N ILE A 133 -11.13 2.84 -7.94
CA ILE A 133 -10.06 3.25 -8.84
C ILE A 133 -10.67 4.12 -9.94
N LYS A 134 -10.12 5.32 -10.12
CA LYS A 134 -10.50 6.23 -11.21
C LYS A 134 -9.36 6.46 -12.19
N GLY A 135 -9.69 6.57 -13.47
CA GLY A 135 -8.82 7.03 -14.53
C GLY A 135 -9.44 8.25 -15.21
N ASP A 136 -8.73 9.37 -15.23
CA ASP A 136 -9.20 10.63 -15.81
C ASP A 136 -10.61 11.03 -15.34
N GLY A 137 -10.87 10.85 -14.04
CA GLY A 137 -12.14 11.15 -13.39
C GLY A 137 -13.24 10.10 -13.59
N LYS A 138 -13.04 9.08 -14.42
CA LYS A 138 -14.00 7.98 -14.64
C LYS A 138 -13.67 6.80 -13.74
N GLU A 139 -14.69 6.18 -13.16
CA GLU A 139 -14.52 4.99 -12.35
C GLU A 139 -14.26 3.76 -13.21
N LEU A 140 -13.12 3.14 -12.96
CA LEU A 140 -12.69 1.90 -13.60
C LEU A 140 -13.03 0.69 -12.72
N PHE A 141 -13.12 0.90 -11.41
CA PHE A 141 -13.42 -0.13 -10.43
C PHE A 141 -14.07 0.48 -9.17
N ARG A 142 -15.01 -0.25 -8.57
CA ARG A 142 -15.53 -0.02 -7.22
C ARG A 142 -15.77 -1.37 -6.54
N SER A 143 -15.35 -1.50 -5.27
CA SER A 143 -15.68 -2.65 -4.45
C SER A 143 -17.10 -2.54 -3.84
N PRO A 144 -17.70 -3.66 -3.40
CA PRO A 144 -18.72 -3.63 -2.35
C PRO A 144 -18.16 -3.00 -1.06
N ILE A 145 -19.04 -2.72 -0.09
CA ILE A 145 -18.59 -2.32 1.25
C ILE A 145 -17.84 -3.49 1.90
N ILE A 146 -16.64 -3.23 2.38
CA ILE A 146 -15.76 -4.19 3.02
C ILE A 146 -15.81 -3.97 4.53
N ARG A 147 -16.17 -5.03 5.27
CA ARG A 147 -16.18 -5.09 6.74
C ARG A 147 -15.38 -6.26 7.30
N ASP A 148 -14.89 -7.13 6.42
CA ASP A 148 -14.09 -8.29 6.79
C ASP A 148 -12.60 -8.06 6.49
N HIS A 149 -11.77 -8.88 7.13
CA HIS A 149 -10.33 -8.88 6.93
C HIS A 149 -9.92 -9.90 5.88
N LYS A 150 -10.54 -9.86 4.69
CA LYS A 150 -10.16 -10.75 3.58
C LYS A 150 -9.45 -9.95 2.50
N VAL A 151 -8.29 -10.46 2.08
CA VAL A 151 -7.55 -9.92 0.94
C VAL A 151 -8.38 -10.09 -0.32
N ARG A 152 -8.52 -9.02 -1.09
CA ARG A 152 -9.17 -9.02 -2.40
C ARG A 152 -8.22 -8.45 -3.44
N GLU A 153 -8.48 -8.75 -4.70
CA GLU A 153 -7.67 -8.33 -5.83
C GLU A 153 -8.49 -7.50 -6.81
N ALA A 154 -7.84 -6.51 -7.43
CA ALA A 154 -8.37 -5.74 -8.53
C ALA A 154 -7.30 -5.57 -9.61
N THR A 155 -7.71 -5.72 -10.86
CA THR A 155 -6.88 -5.42 -12.03
C THR A 155 -7.71 -4.59 -12.99
N VAL A 156 -7.20 -3.42 -13.40
CA VAL A 156 -7.89 -2.50 -14.31
C VAL A 156 -6.99 -2.08 -15.46
N ASP A 157 -7.59 -1.90 -16.63
CA ASP A 157 -6.94 -1.28 -17.79
C ASP A 157 -6.74 0.22 -17.53
N VAL A 158 -5.50 0.69 -17.69
CA VAL A 158 -5.13 2.11 -17.57
C VAL A 158 -4.46 2.63 -18.85
N GLY A 159 -4.60 1.90 -19.95
CA GLY A 159 -4.12 2.30 -21.26
C GLY A 159 -4.67 3.66 -21.67
N GLY A 160 -3.77 4.60 -21.97
CA GLY A 160 -4.13 5.97 -22.36
C GLY A 160 -4.63 6.87 -21.23
N ILE A 161 -4.78 6.35 -20.00
CA ILE A 161 -5.13 7.16 -18.82
C ILE A 161 -3.98 8.10 -18.48
N LYS A 162 -4.31 9.37 -18.18
CA LYS A 162 -3.32 10.38 -17.79
C LYS A 162 -3.21 10.53 -16.29
N LEU A 163 -4.33 10.54 -15.57
CA LEU A 163 -4.40 10.61 -14.12
C LEU A 163 -5.09 9.37 -13.56
N LEU A 164 -4.36 8.60 -12.77
CA LEU A 164 -4.86 7.47 -12.03
C LEU A 164 -5.05 7.86 -10.56
N GLU A 165 -6.20 7.49 -9.99
CA GLU A 165 -6.54 7.77 -8.59
C GLU A 165 -6.98 6.48 -7.89
N LEU A 166 -6.36 6.18 -6.75
CA LEU A 166 -6.75 5.13 -5.83
C LEU A 166 -7.41 5.81 -4.62
N LEU A 167 -8.71 5.53 -4.45
CA LEU A 167 -9.57 6.17 -3.46
C LEU A 167 -10.08 5.14 -2.46
N VAL A 168 -10.29 5.59 -1.22
CA VAL A 168 -11.05 4.85 -0.22
C VAL A 168 -12.10 5.78 0.36
N GLU A 169 -13.37 5.35 0.32
CA GLU A 169 -14.51 6.04 0.92
C GLU A 169 -14.97 5.26 2.17
N ASP A 170 -15.69 5.94 3.07
CA ASP A 170 -16.35 5.26 4.19
C ASP A 170 -17.45 4.32 3.69
N GLY A 171 -17.82 3.33 4.48
CA GLY A 171 -18.93 2.42 4.16
C GLY A 171 -20.30 2.93 4.57
N LYS A 172 -20.47 4.26 4.66
CA LYS A 172 -21.69 5.00 5.03
C LYS A 172 -22.13 4.84 6.49
N ASP A 173 -21.22 4.46 7.38
CA ASP A 173 -21.43 4.39 8.84
C ASP A 173 -20.50 5.33 9.63
N GLY A 174 -19.82 6.24 8.93
CA GLY A 174 -18.87 7.20 9.49
C GLY A 174 -17.43 6.67 9.48
N GLY A 175 -16.46 7.58 9.52
CA GLY A 175 -15.04 7.23 9.28
C GLY A 175 -14.31 6.50 10.40
N ASN A 176 -14.98 5.96 11.42
CA ASN A 176 -14.28 5.43 12.59
C ASN A 176 -13.63 4.07 12.30
N SER A 177 -12.31 3.99 12.48
CA SER A 177 -11.53 2.76 12.25
C SER A 177 -11.55 2.25 10.80
N ASP A 178 -11.78 3.13 9.83
CA ASP A 178 -11.82 2.83 8.39
C ASP A 178 -10.43 2.70 7.76
N TRP A 179 -9.62 1.81 8.32
CA TRP A 179 -8.21 1.59 7.94
C TRP A 179 -8.12 0.75 6.67
N GLY A 180 -8.63 1.30 5.57
CA GLY A 180 -8.44 0.72 4.24
C GLY A 180 -6.95 0.73 3.86
N VAL A 181 -6.51 -0.34 3.20
CA VAL A 181 -5.14 -0.46 2.68
C VAL A 181 -5.15 -0.93 1.24
N TRP A 182 -4.37 -0.25 0.40
CA TRP A 182 -4.00 -0.73 -0.93
C TRP A 182 -2.69 -1.52 -0.81
N LEU A 183 -2.68 -2.75 -1.29
CA LEU A 183 -1.61 -3.71 -1.07
C LEU A 183 -0.95 -4.06 -2.41
N GLU A 184 0.36 -3.88 -2.49
CA GLU A 184 1.17 -4.12 -3.69
C GLU A 184 0.66 -3.47 -5.00
N PRO A 185 0.08 -2.24 -4.99
CA PRO A 185 -0.40 -1.60 -6.20
C PRO A 185 0.75 -1.44 -7.20
N THR A 186 0.62 -2.05 -8.36
CA THR A 186 1.69 -2.19 -9.35
C THR A 186 1.18 -1.82 -10.74
N LEU A 187 1.84 -0.85 -11.38
CA LEU A 187 1.62 -0.51 -12.78
C LEU A 187 2.44 -1.45 -13.67
N LYS A 188 1.87 -1.86 -14.80
CA LYS A 188 2.49 -2.74 -15.81
C LYS A 188 2.33 -2.19 -17.23
N ARG A 189 3.34 -2.42 -18.08
CA ARG A 189 3.36 -2.05 -19.51
C ARG A 189 2.89 -3.17 -20.44
#